data_AF-A0A255H9A4-F1
#
_entry.id   AF-A0A255H9A4-F1
#
_cell.length_a   1.000
_cell.length_b   1.000
_cell.length_c   1.000
_cell.angle_alpha   90.00
_cell.angle_beta   90.00
_cell.angle_gamma   90.00
#
_symmetry.space_group_name_H-M   'P 1'
#
loop_
_entity.id
_entity.type
_entity.pdbx_description
1 polymer ?
#
loop_
_entity_poly.entity_id
_entity_poly.type
_entity_poly.pdbx_seq_one_letter_code
_entity_poly.pdbx_strand_id
1 'polypeptide(L)'
;MHRDRGVSSLLVSAVVLVVLVLAGAGSLIAGYAVSAHRARGAADLAAVSAAGRHSSGGEGCPAARRVAEAHGASVRRCTEVGDRIDFVISVEVAVPVRAPAPGLPTEAVARAHAGRLN
;
A
#
# COMPACT_ATOMS: atom_id res chain seq x y z
N MET A 1 -48.82 10.13 -31.28
CA MET A 1 -47.55 10.83 -30.99
C MET A 1 -47.21 10.67 -29.51
N HIS A 2 -46.25 9.82 -29.10
CA HIS A 2 -45.67 9.81 -27.72
C HIS A 2 -44.41 8.91 -27.57
N ARG A 3 -43.66 8.61 -28.65
CA ARG A 3 -42.55 7.61 -28.59
C ARG A 3 -41.12 8.17 -28.53
N ASP A 4 -40.91 9.47 -28.71
CA ASP A 4 -39.54 10.02 -28.81
C ASP A 4 -38.95 10.53 -27.48
N ARG A 5 -39.77 10.81 -26.45
CA ARG A 5 -39.26 11.24 -25.13
C ARG A 5 -38.69 10.09 -24.29
N GLY A 6 -39.14 8.86 -24.53
CA GLY A 6 -38.68 7.67 -23.81
C GLY A 6 -37.30 7.21 -24.27
N VAL A 7 -37.03 7.22 -25.59
CA VAL A 7 -35.73 6.80 -26.14
C VAL A 7 -34.60 7.75 -25.75
N SER A 8 -34.84 9.06 -25.78
CA SER A 8 -33.81 10.05 -25.42
C SER A 8 -33.44 9.97 -23.94
N SER A 9 -34.43 9.80 -23.05
CA SER A 9 -34.18 9.61 -21.62
C SER A 9 -33.46 8.29 -21.32
N LEU A 10 -33.82 7.19 -21.99
CA LEU A 10 -33.13 5.90 -21.83
C LEU A 10 -31.65 5.97 -22.25
N LEU A 11 -31.35 6.61 -23.38
CA LEU A 11 -29.96 6.77 -23.84
C LEU A 11 -29.15 7.64 -22.86
N VAL A 12 -29.72 8.74 -22.37
CA VAL A 12 -29.06 9.59 -21.37
C VAL A 12 -28.84 8.81 -20.08
N SER A 13 -29.83 8.07 -19.58
CA SER A 13 -29.68 7.24 -18.38
C SER A 13 -28.62 6.15 -18.56
N ALA A 14 -28.56 5.52 -19.73
CA ALA A 14 -27.53 4.51 -20.03
C ALA A 14 -26.12 5.11 -20.03
N VAL A 15 -25.93 6.27 -20.68
CA VAL A 15 -24.63 6.97 -20.68
C VAL A 15 -24.24 7.40 -19.27
N VAL A 16 -25.16 7.97 -18.50
CA VAL A 16 -24.91 8.35 -17.10
C VAL A 16 -24.52 7.13 -16.27
N LEU A 17 -25.23 6.00 -16.42
CA LEU A 17 -24.89 4.76 -15.73
C LEU A 17 -23.47 4.28 -16.09
N VAL A 18 -23.11 4.29 -17.38
CA VAL A 18 -21.77 3.91 -17.84
C VAL A 18 -20.70 4.84 -17.24
N VAL A 19 -20.92 6.15 -17.25
CA VAL A 19 -20.00 7.12 -16.65
C VAL A 19 -19.83 6.88 -15.16
N LEU A 20 -20.92 6.62 -14.42
CA LEU A 20 -20.87 6.30 -12.99
C LEU A 20 -20.11 5.00 -12.71
N VAL A 21 -20.31 3.97 -13.53
CA VAL A 21 -19.57 2.69 -13.42
C VAL A 21 -18.08 2.91 -13.66
N LEU A 22 -17.71 3.63 -14.71
CA LEU A 22 -16.30 3.94 -15.02
C LEU A 22 -15.65 4.80 -13.93
N ALA A 23 -16.36 5.81 -13.44
CA ALA A 23 -15.88 6.64 -12.33
C ALA A 23 -15.70 5.81 -11.05
N GLY A 24 -16.67 4.96 -10.71
CA GLY A 24 -16.58 4.05 -9.57
C GLY A 24 -15.41 3.09 -9.67
N ALA A 25 -15.23 2.44 -10.83
CA ALA A 25 -14.09 1.57 -11.10
C ALA A 25 -12.75 2.31 -10.99
N GLY A 26 -12.66 3.51 -11.57
CA GLY A 26 -11.47 4.37 -11.49
C GLY A 26 -11.14 4.77 -10.05
N SER A 27 -12.13 5.16 -9.24
CA SER A 27 -11.96 5.47 -7.83
C SER A 27 -11.47 4.28 -7.01
N LEU A 28 -11.98 3.07 -7.28
CA LEU A 28 -11.50 1.84 -6.65
C LEU A 28 -10.03 1.60 -6.98
N ILE A 29 -9.66 1.61 -8.26
CA ILE A 29 -8.28 1.39 -8.71
C ILE A 29 -7.33 2.42 -8.07
N ALA A 30 -7.72 3.69 -8.07
CA ALA A 30 -6.93 4.77 -7.47
C ALA A 30 -6.75 4.56 -5.96
N GLY A 31 -7.81 4.16 -5.23
CA GLY A 31 -7.73 3.86 -3.80
C GLY A 31 -6.73 2.75 -3.48
N TYR A 32 -6.77 1.67 -4.25
CA TYR A 32 -5.82 0.55 -4.11
C TYR A 32 -4.38 0.96 -4.48
N ALA A 33 -4.20 1.71 -5.57
CA ALA A 33 -2.90 2.19 -5.99
C ALA A 33 -2.26 3.09 -4.91
N VAL A 34 -3.03 4.00 -4.31
CA VAL A 34 -2.57 4.86 -3.21
C VAL A 34 -2.16 4.03 -1.99
N SER A 35 -2.94 3.02 -1.61
CA SER A 35 -2.57 2.12 -0.51
C SER A 35 -1.29 1.34 -0.81
N ALA A 36 -1.10 0.86 -2.04
CA ALA A 36 0.13 0.18 -2.46
C ALA A 36 1.35 1.11 -2.41
N HIS A 37 1.22 2.36 -2.88
CA HIS A 37 2.29 3.36 -2.79
C HIS A 37 2.64 3.69 -1.34
N ARG A 38 1.64 3.83 -0.47
CA ARG A 38 1.87 4.03 0.97
C ARG A 38 2.58 2.86 1.61
N ALA A 39 2.20 1.62 1.28
CA ALA A 39 2.87 0.43 1.78
C ALA A 39 4.35 0.40 1.38
N ARG A 40 4.66 0.70 0.11
CA ARG A 40 6.05 0.77 -0.39
C ARG A 40 6.86 1.84 0.35
N GLY A 41 6.35 3.07 0.43
CA GLY A 41 7.04 4.16 1.14
C GLY A 41 7.26 3.87 2.63
N ALA A 42 6.28 3.25 3.31
CA ALA A 42 6.43 2.83 4.69
C ALA A 42 7.48 1.71 4.85
N ALA A 43 7.52 0.75 3.92
CA ALA A 43 8.51 -0.32 3.93
C ALA A 43 9.94 0.23 3.78
N ASP A 44 10.14 1.15 2.83
CA ASP A 44 11.46 1.75 2.55
C ASP A 44 11.99 2.54 3.76
N LEU A 45 11.15 3.38 4.37
CA LEU A 45 11.51 4.14 5.57
C LEU A 45 11.78 3.21 6.77
N ALA A 46 10.97 2.17 6.94
CA ALA A 46 11.18 1.19 7.99
C ALA A 46 12.51 0.44 7.80
N ALA A 47 12.83 0.00 6.58
CA ALA A 47 14.08 -0.69 6.28
C ALA A 47 15.32 0.21 6.50
N VAL A 48 15.30 1.46 6.02
CA VAL A 48 16.41 2.41 6.24
C VAL A 48 16.57 2.75 7.72
N SER A 49 15.47 2.93 8.45
CA SER A 49 15.53 3.19 9.89
C SER A 49 16.11 2.02 10.67
N ALA A 50 15.81 0.79 10.27
CA ALA A 50 16.38 -0.41 10.87
C ALA A 50 17.88 -0.49 10.58
N ALA A 51 18.30 -0.25 9.33
CA ALA A 51 19.71 -0.25 8.97
C ALA A 51 20.51 0.81 9.73
N GLY A 52 19.98 2.03 9.88
CA GLY A 52 20.63 3.09 10.66
C GLY A 52 20.72 2.79 12.16
N ARG A 53 19.76 2.04 12.71
CA ARG A 53 19.81 1.58 14.11
C ARG A 53 20.74 0.40 14.31
N HIS A 54 20.80 -0.52 13.36
CA HIS A 54 21.73 -1.63 13.36
C HIS A 54 23.19 -1.15 13.25
N SER A 55 23.47 -0.19 12.35
CA SER A 55 24.82 0.38 12.19
C SER A 55 25.31 1.19 13.40
N SER A 56 24.38 1.75 14.19
CA SER A 56 24.69 2.41 15.47
C SER A 56 24.76 1.45 16.66
N GLY A 57 24.72 0.13 16.42
CA GLY A 57 24.85 -0.91 17.44
C GLY A 57 23.57 -1.21 18.24
N GLY A 58 22.41 -0.74 17.78
CA GLY A 58 21.12 -1.06 18.35
C GLY A 58 20.33 -2.09 17.54
N GLU A 59 19.16 -2.47 18.03
CA GLU A 59 18.26 -3.40 17.32
C GLU A 59 17.50 -2.70 16.18
N GLY A 60 17.55 -3.26 14.97
CA GLY A 60 16.93 -2.69 13.78
C GLY A 60 15.41 -2.89 13.72
N CYS A 61 14.92 -4.09 14.02
CA CYS A 61 13.50 -4.43 13.92
C CYS A 61 12.58 -3.60 14.83
N PRO A 62 12.93 -3.30 16.10
CA PRO A 62 12.15 -2.39 16.92
C PRO A 62 12.08 -0.97 16.33
N ALA A 63 13.14 -0.53 15.64
CA ALA A 63 13.15 0.77 14.97
C ALA A 63 12.24 0.78 13.73
N ALA A 64 12.34 -0.23 12.88
CA ALA A 64 11.42 -0.43 11.76
C ALA A 64 9.97 -0.42 12.22
N ARG A 65 9.65 -1.09 13.35
CA ARG A 65 8.28 -1.12 13.88
C ARG A 65 7.78 0.27 14.28
N ARG A 66 8.57 1.05 15.02
CA ARG A 66 8.20 2.43 15.40
C ARG A 66 7.94 3.31 14.18
N VAL A 67 8.79 3.20 13.15
CA VAL A 67 8.61 3.97 11.92
C VAL A 67 7.38 3.50 11.14
N ALA A 68 7.20 2.20 10.96
CA ALA A 68 6.01 1.66 10.29
C ALA A 68 4.71 2.15 10.96
N GLU A 69 4.63 2.05 12.30
CA GLU A 69 3.46 2.49 13.08
C GLU A 69 3.20 4.00 12.92
N ALA A 70 4.24 4.83 12.94
CA ALA A 70 4.13 6.27 12.69
C ALA A 70 3.57 6.60 11.29
N HIS A 71 3.79 5.71 10.32
CA HIS A 71 3.28 5.83 8.95
C HIS A 71 1.93 5.11 8.72
N GLY A 72 1.29 4.62 9.78
CA GLY A 72 0.00 3.91 9.69
C GLY A 72 0.13 2.52 9.05
N ALA A 73 1.33 1.92 9.13
CA ALA A 73 1.62 0.57 8.70
C ALA A 73 1.92 -0.32 9.90
N SER A 74 1.72 -1.62 9.75
CA SER A 74 2.10 -2.63 10.75
C SER A 74 3.21 -3.53 10.19
N VAL A 75 4.22 -3.85 10.99
CA VAL A 75 5.27 -4.79 10.58
C VAL A 75 4.71 -6.21 10.68
N ARG A 76 4.64 -6.92 9.55
CA ARG A 76 4.25 -8.33 9.47
C ARG A 76 5.44 -9.26 9.71
N ARG A 77 6.60 -8.88 9.19
CA ARG A 77 7.84 -9.64 9.33
C ARG A 77 9.02 -8.68 9.30
N CYS A 78 9.97 -8.92 10.18
CA CYS A 78 11.27 -8.26 10.15
C CYS A 78 12.34 -9.33 10.33
N THR A 79 13.36 -9.31 9.48
CA THR A 79 14.44 -10.30 9.50
C THR A 79 15.76 -9.59 9.31
N GLU A 80 16.68 -9.80 10.24
CA GLU A 80 18.06 -9.29 10.19
C GLU A 80 18.98 -10.47 9.91
N VAL A 81 19.80 -10.36 8.87
CA VAL A 81 20.75 -11.40 8.46
C VAL A 81 22.10 -10.74 8.23
N GLY A 82 23.18 -11.35 8.73
CA GLY A 82 24.55 -10.88 8.58
C GLY A 82 25.17 -10.38 9.88
N ASP A 83 26.27 -9.64 9.76
CA ASP A 83 27.01 -9.05 10.88
C ASP A 83 26.96 -7.52 10.85
N ARG A 84 27.74 -6.83 11.69
CA ARG A 84 27.65 -5.37 11.82
C ARG A 84 28.08 -4.62 10.54
N ILE A 85 28.87 -5.25 9.67
CA ILE A 85 29.46 -4.61 8.49
C ILE A 85 28.75 -5.08 7.22
N ASP A 86 28.46 -6.38 7.11
CA ASP A 86 27.73 -7.01 6.03
C ASP A 86 26.40 -7.55 6.56
N PHE A 87 25.36 -6.72 6.44
CA PHE A 87 24.00 -7.11 6.81
C PHE A 87 22.97 -6.78 5.74
N VAL A 88 21.87 -7.51 5.78
CA VAL A 88 20.62 -7.17 5.13
C VAL A 88 19.47 -7.26 6.13
N ILE A 89 18.69 -6.19 6.22
CA ILE A 89 17.46 -6.15 6.99
C ILE A 89 16.30 -6.13 6.02
N SER A 90 15.42 -7.12 6.15
CA SER A 90 14.20 -7.25 5.36
C SER A 90 13.00 -6.90 6.22
N VAL A 91 12.24 -5.89 5.80
CA VAL A 91 11.04 -5.45 6.52
C VAL A 91 9.83 -5.59 5.60
N GLU A 92 8.83 -6.32 6.08
CA GLU A 92 7.53 -6.45 5.43
C GLU A 92 6.48 -5.74 6.26
N VAL A 93 5.78 -4.81 5.64
CA VAL A 93 4.74 -4.00 6.26
C VAL A 93 3.39 -4.19 5.58
N ALA A 94 2.32 -4.03 6.34
CA ALA A 94 0.95 -4.02 5.85
C ALA A 94 0.29 -2.67 6.17
N VAL A 95 -0.35 -2.06 5.16
CA VAL A 95 -1.11 -0.81 5.28
C VAL A 95 -2.59 -1.11 5.00
N PRO A 96 -3.52 -0.66 5.85
CA PRO A 96 -4.94 -0.86 5.61
C PRO A 96 -5.42 -0.09 4.36
N VAL A 97 -6.26 -0.74 3.56
CA VAL A 97 -6.95 -0.10 2.44
C VAL A 97 -8.15 0.68 2.97
N ARG A 98 -8.23 1.98 2.63
CA ARG A 98 -9.29 2.87 3.15
C ARG A 98 -10.68 2.57 2.60
N ALA A 99 -10.73 2.05 1.37
CA ALA A 99 -11.97 1.70 0.67
C ALA A 99 -11.91 0.23 0.22
N PRO A 100 -12.04 -0.73 1.15
CA PRO A 100 -12.05 -2.14 0.78
C PRO A 100 -13.31 -2.46 -0.02
N ALA A 101 -13.16 -3.23 -1.10
CA ALA A 101 -14.28 -3.71 -1.89
C ALA A 101 -14.48 -5.23 -1.69
N PRO A 102 -15.72 -5.75 -1.79
CA PRO A 102 -15.99 -7.17 -1.62
C PRO A 102 -15.14 -8.03 -2.57
N GLY A 103 -14.44 -9.02 -2.01
CA GLY A 103 -13.58 -9.93 -2.77
C GLY A 103 -12.16 -9.41 -3.07
N LEU A 104 -11.82 -8.19 -2.66
CA LEU A 104 -10.47 -7.63 -2.80
C LEU A 104 -9.71 -7.57 -1.46
N PRO A 105 -8.36 -7.49 -1.47
CA PRO A 105 -7.57 -7.39 -0.25
C PRO A 105 -7.95 -6.15 0.58
N THR A 106 -7.97 -6.32 1.90
CA THR A 106 -8.21 -5.22 2.87
C THR A 106 -6.93 -4.52 3.28
N GLU A 107 -5.77 -5.08 2.92
CA GLU A 107 -4.45 -4.55 3.24
C GLU A 107 -3.55 -4.59 2.01
N ALA A 108 -2.71 -3.57 1.86
CA ALA A 108 -1.61 -3.53 0.91
C ALA A 108 -0.33 -3.94 1.63
N VAL A 109 0.31 -5.00 1.16
CA VAL A 109 1.57 -5.51 1.71
C VAL A 109 2.72 -5.07 0.81
N ALA A 110 3.80 -4.59 1.43
CA ALA A 110 5.04 -4.28 0.74
C ALA A 110 6.24 -4.75 1.56
N ARG A 111 7.31 -5.14 0.87
CA ARG A 111 8.57 -5.55 1.48
C ARG A 111 9.69 -4.68 0.93
N ALA A 112 10.57 -4.25 1.82
CA ALA A 112 11.78 -3.51 1.48
C ALA A 112 12.99 -4.13 2.18
N HIS A 113 14.17 -3.88 1.62
CA HIS A 113 15.43 -4.41 2.09
C HIS A 113 16.43 -3.27 2.25
N ALA A 114 17.20 -3.27 3.33
CA ALA A 114 18.27 -2.29 3.56
C ALA A 114 19.56 -2.99 3.98
N GLY A 115 20.70 -2.46 3.52
CA GLY A 115 22.01 -3.06 3.65
C GLY A 115 22.42 -3.84 2.40
N ARG A 116 23.58 -4.49 2.45
CA ARG A 116 24.09 -5.38 1.41
C ARG A 116 24.82 -6.55 2.08
N LEU A 117 24.61 -7.74 1.54
CA LEU A 117 25.51 -8.87 1.75
C LEU A 117 26.41 -8.90 0.52
N ASN A 118 27.71 -8.69 0.72
CA ASN A 118 28.73 -8.97 -0.29
C ASN A 118 29.15 -10.44 -0.23
#